data_AF-A0A7S0KQM2-F1
#
_entry.id   AF-A0A7S0KQM2-F1
#
_cell.length_a   1.000
_cell.length_b   1.000
_cell.length_c   1.000
_cell.angle_alpha   90.00
_cell.angle_beta   90.00
_cell.angle_gamma   90.00
#
_symmetry.space_group_name_H-M   'P 1'
#
loop_
_entity.id
_entity.type
_entity.pdbx_description
1 polymer ?
#
loop_
_entity_poly.entity_id
_entity_poly.type
_entity_poly.pdbx_seq_one_letter_code
_entity_poly.pdbx_strand_id
1 'polypeptide(L)'
;RGPMATQLAPGLARKVKKVLETRADTPETIACLKGLSEFYGENTPAARRGLRSSIERRGLDINREFLEASGQAQEALAVVDAQLEGLLSGCRRIANVLDKSRERTGNLLDETARFNNNLAKIEERKKMLETFLVDYQLTDEEIAALRTDDQITEKFFSALARVQEIHGNCRQLLRTHHQRAGLELMDVMASYQENAHERLARWVQGECKTLAEEDGPDVPDLLTRAMTALKSRPVLHRYCIEEVSRTRHNALFRRFISALTKGGPGGVPRPIEVHAPDPRRYAGDMLGWLHQAAAGEKELVAALLATEGDDGDEEKNGDKEKNGDEVKNGDKEK
;
A
#
# COMPACT_ATOMS: atom_id res chain seq x y z
N ARG A 1 -43.78 51.81 121.16
CA ARG A 1 -44.85 50.81 121.44
C ARG A 1 -44.23 49.43 121.30
N GLY A 2 -44.08 48.67 122.39
CA GLY A 2 -43.82 47.22 122.28
C GLY A 2 -45.04 46.51 121.68
N PRO A 3 -44.90 45.24 121.25
CA PRO A 3 -44.98 44.19 122.26
C PRO A 3 -44.01 42.99 122.11
N MET A 4 -43.57 42.54 123.28
CA MET A 4 -43.33 41.18 123.81
C MET A 4 -43.26 39.92 122.92
N ALA A 5 -42.37 39.03 123.40
CA ALA A 5 -42.30 37.56 123.28
C ALA A 5 -41.75 37.00 121.94
N THR A 6 -40.84 36.02 121.91
CA THR A 6 -40.51 34.94 122.85
C THR A 6 -39.07 34.48 122.57
N GLN A 7 -38.25 34.24 123.59
CA GLN A 7 -36.90 33.67 123.43
C GLN A 7 -37.00 32.23 122.90
N LEU A 8 -36.81 32.03 121.59
CA LEU A 8 -36.53 30.69 121.05
C LEU A 8 -35.10 30.29 121.44
N ALA A 9 -34.93 29.09 122.01
CA ALA A 9 -33.62 28.55 122.36
C ALA A 9 -32.65 28.66 121.15
N PRO A 10 -31.40 29.11 121.35
CA PRO A 10 -30.46 29.44 120.26
C PRO A 10 -30.20 28.25 119.31
N GLY A 11 -30.38 27.01 119.76
CA GLY A 11 -30.31 25.81 118.93
C GLY A 11 -31.46 25.64 117.93
N LEU A 12 -32.67 26.13 118.25
CA LEU A 12 -33.84 26.06 117.37
C LEU A 12 -33.76 27.16 116.29
N ALA A 13 -33.40 28.38 116.69
CA ALA A 13 -33.21 29.51 115.77
C ALA A 13 -32.15 29.21 114.69
N ARG A 14 -31.06 28.51 115.04
CA ARG A 14 -30.00 28.12 114.10
C ARG A 14 -30.44 27.05 113.11
N LYS A 15 -31.27 26.07 113.54
CA LYS A 15 -31.85 25.04 112.66
C LYS A 15 -32.91 25.64 111.72
N VAL A 16 -33.76 26.51 112.23
CA VAL A 16 -34.80 27.20 111.44
C VAL A 16 -34.14 28.10 110.39
N LYS A 17 -33.11 28.88 110.75
CA LYS A 17 -32.33 29.68 109.80
C LYS A 17 -31.67 28.82 108.72
N LYS A 18 -31.11 27.66 109.08
CA LYS A 18 -30.49 26.72 108.12
C LYS A 18 -31.50 26.08 107.16
N VAL A 19 -32.72 25.80 107.61
CA VAL A 19 -33.81 25.26 106.76
C VAL A 19 -34.38 26.35 105.83
N LEU A 20 -34.44 27.60 106.29
CA LEU A 20 -34.84 28.74 105.46
C LEU A 20 -33.76 29.14 104.45
N GLU A 21 -32.49 28.90 104.75
CA GLU A 21 -31.36 29.16 103.84
C GLU A 21 -31.18 28.06 102.79
N THR A 22 -31.69 26.84 103.01
CA THR A 22 -31.78 25.82 101.96
C THR A 22 -32.87 26.18 100.96
N ARG A 23 -32.47 26.82 99.87
CA ARG A 23 -33.34 27.16 98.73
C ARG A 23 -33.86 25.87 98.07
N ALA A 24 -35.13 25.54 98.30
CA ALA A 24 -35.79 24.36 97.73
C ALA A 24 -36.42 24.64 96.34
N ASP A 25 -36.48 25.91 95.92
CA ASP A 25 -37.29 26.36 94.77
C ASP A 25 -36.53 26.36 93.43
N THR A 26 -35.28 25.87 93.39
CA THR A 26 -34.54 25.76 92.13
C THR A 26 -35.08 24.61 91.27
N PRO A 27 -35.20 24.77 89.93
CA PRO A 27 -35.78 23.75 89.06
C PRO A 27 -35.01 22.42 89.10
N GLU A 28 -33.69 22.48 89.28
CA GLU A 28 -32.81 21.32 89.44
C GLU A 28 -33.09 20.58 90.76
N THR A 29 -33.28 21.30 91.87
CA THR A 29 -33.63 20.67 93.15
C THR A 29 -35.01 20.07 93.10
N ILE A 30 -35.97 20.71 92.42
CA ILE A 30 -37.31 20.16 92.21
C ILE A 30 -37.25 18.89 91.35
N ALA A 31 -36.44 18.86 90.29
CA ALA A 31 -36.25 17.66 89.47
C ALA A 31 -35.59 16.51 90.26
N CYS A 32 -34.55 16.82 91.04
CA CYS A 32 -33.92 15.85 91.94
C CYS A 32 -34.88 15.35 93.02
N LEU A 33 -35.72 16.22 93.59
CA LEU A 33 -36.73 15.87 94.60
C LEU A 33 -37.87 15.05 94.00
N LYS A 34 -38.28 15.32 92.76
CA LYS A 34 -39.24 14.49 92.02
C LYS A 34 -38.66 13.10 91.76
N GLY A 35 -37.43 13.02 91.25
CA GLY A 35 -36.73 11.74 91.08
C GLY A 35 -36.52 11.00 92.41
N LEU A 36 -36.32 11.72 93.52
CA LEU A 36 -36.25 11.15 94.86
C LEU A 36 -37.61 10.60 95.32
N SER A 37 -38.70 11.32 95.03
CA SER A 37 -40.06 10.94 95.40
C SER A 37 -40.55 9.67 94.71
N GLU A 38 -40.03 9.35 93.51
CA GLU A 38 -40.39 8.13 92.78
C GLU A 38 -39.95 6.84 93.49
N PHE A 39 -38.91 6.88 94.32
CA PHE A 39 -38.39 5.70 95.01
C PHE A 39 -38.32 5.82 96.53
N TYR A 40 -38.51 7.02 97.08
CA TYR A 40 -38.45 7.29 98.51
C TYR A 40 -39.84 7.59 99.08
N GLY A 41 -40.61 6.53 99.35
CA GLY A 41 -41.99 6.64 99.84
C GLY A 41 -42.14 6.84 101.36
N GLU A 42 -41.23 6.30 102.18
CA GLU A 42 -41.36 6.33 103.65
C GLU A 42 -40.20 7.05 104.35
N ASN A 43 -40.55 8.12 105.06
CA ASN A 43 -39.58 9.01 105.71
C ASN A 43 -39.24 8.58 107.15
N THR A 44 -38.65 7.40 107.31
CA THR A 44 -38.24 6.85 108.62
C THR A 44 -36.78 7.23 108.98
N PRO A 45 -36.41 7.30 110.27
CA PRO A 45 -35.04 7.64 110.69
C PRO A 45 -33.98 6.59 110.27
N ALA A 46 -34.39 5.35 110.00
CA ALA A 46 -33.55 4.33 109.36
C ALA A 46 -33.36 4.63 107.86
N ALA A 47 -34.44 4.96 107.15
CA ALA A 47 -34.41 5.30 105.72
C ALA A 47 -33.62 6.59 105.43
N ARG A 48 -33.62 7.59 106.32
CA ARG A 48 -32.79 8.81 106.17
C ARG A 48 -31.29 8.51 106.25
N ARG A 49 -30.90 7.55 107.10
CA ARG A 49 -29.49 7.12 107.24
C ARG A 49 -29.03 6.30 106.03
N GLY A 50 -29.94 5.55 105.40
CA GLY A 50 -29.67 4.75 104.19
C GLY A 50 -29.86 5.49 102.86
N LEU A 51 -30.43 6.70 102.85
CA LEU A 51 -30.78 7.45 101.63
C LEU A 51 -29.59 7.66 100.71
N ARG A 52 -28.43 8.04 101.28
CA ARG A 52 -27.19 8.24 100.51
C ARG A 52 -26.75 6.93 99.85
N SER A 53 -26.73 5.82 100.59
CA SER A 53 -26.38 4.52 100.04
C SER A 53 -27.39 4.03 98.99
N SER A 54 -28.68 4.35 99.12
CA SER A 54 -29.70 4.00 98.13
C SER A 54 -29.56 4.80 96.84
N ILE A 55 -29.26 6.10 96.94
CA ILE A 55 -28.97 6.96 95.78
C ILE A 55 -27.70 6.51 95.08
N GLU A 56 -26.62 6.28 95.84
CA GLU A 56 -25.34 5.81 95.28
C GLU A 56 -25.49 4.45 94.60
N ARG A 57 -26.27 3.53 95.20
CA ARG A 57 -26.55 2.21 94.60
C ARG A 57 -27.37 2.32 93.31
N ARG A 58 -28.41 3.14 93.28
CA ARG A 58 -29.19 3.39 92.05
C ARG A 58 -28.36 4.09 90.98
N GLY A 59 -27.49 5.02 91.36
CA GLY A 59 -26.54 5.65 90.45
C GLY A 59 -25.55 4.64 89.86
N LEU A 60 -25.06 3.69 90.67
CA LEU A 60 -24.26 2.57 90.20
C LEU A 60 -25.05 1.66 89.26
N ASP A 61 -26.29 1.33 89.58
CA ASP A 61 -27.14 0.46 88.76
C ASP A 61 -27.45 1.11 87.39
N ILE A 62 -27.78 2.40 87.35
CA ILE A 62 -28.00 3.15 86.10
C ILE A 62 -26.71 3.25 85.27
N ASN A 63 -25.57 3.54 85.90
CA ASN A 63 -24.29 3.57 85.20
C ASN A 63 -23.91 2.19 84.66
N ARG A 64 -24.28 1.11 85.37
CA ARG A 64 -24.04 -0.26 84.93
C ARG A 64 -24.92 -0.62 83.74
N GLU A 65 -26.19 -0.27 83.77
CA GLU A 65 -27.13 -0.43 82.65
C GLU A 65 -26.68 0.40 81.43
N PHE A 66 -26.19 1.62 81.64
CA PHE A 66 -25.61 2.44 80.57
C PHE A 66 -24.33 1.82 79.99
N LEU A 67 -23.44 1.27 80.83
CA LEU A 67 -22.23 0.59 80.36
C LEU A 67 -22.56 -0.69 79.59
N GLU A 68 -23.57 -1.45 80.02
CA GLU A 68 -24.03 -2.64 79.31
C GLU A 68 -24.65 -2.29 77.94
N ALA A 69 -25.53 -1.27 77.90
CA ALA A 69 -26.12 -0.79 76.64
C ALA A 69 -25.07 -0.17 75.70
N SER A 70 -24.14 0.61 76.24
CA SER A 70 -23.04 1.21 75.48
C SER A 70 -22.04 0.15 75.00
N GLY A 71 -21.85 -0.94 75.75
CA GLY A 71 -21.01 -2.07 75.34
C GLY A 71 -21.56 -2.75 74.09
N GLN A 72 -22.87 -2.99 74.04
CA GLN A 72 -23.53 -3.56 72.85
C GLN A 72 -23.40 -2.64 71.62
N ALA A 73 -23.55 -1.32 71.80
CA ALA A 73 -23.35 -0.37 70.72
C ALA A 73 -21.89 -0.31 70.24
N GLN A 74 -20.93 -0.40 71.17
CA GLN A 74 -19.50 -0.42 70.86
C GLN A 74 -19.11 -1.69 70.10
N GLU A 75 -19.67 -2.84 70.47
CA GLU A 75 -19.45 -4.11 69.77
C GLU A 75 -20.05 -4.08 68.35
N ALA A 76 -21.25 -3.53 68.19
CA ALA A 76 -21.87 -3.33 66.88
C ALA A 76 -21.03 -2.37 66.00
N LEU A 77 -20.51 -1.28 66.58
CA LEU A 77 -19.59 -0.35 65.91
C LEU A 77 -18.28 -1.04 65.49
N ALA A 78 -17.71 -1.89 66.36
CA ALA A 78 -16.50 -2.64 66.05
C ALA A 78 -16.71 -3.62 64.87
N VAL A 79 -17.89 -4.24 64.77
CA VAL A 79 -18.25 -5.09 63.62
C VAL A 79 -18.35 -4.26 62.34
N VAL A 80 -18.98 -3.09 62.41
CA VAL A 80 -19.08 -2.18 61.24
C VAL A 80 -17.70 -1.69 60.82
N ASP A 81 -16.84 -1.30 61.75
CA ASP A 81 -15.46 -0.89 61.46
C ASP A 81 -14.67 -2.02 60.82
N ALA A 82 -14.78 -3.26 61.33
CA ALA A 82 -14.13 -4.42 60.72
C ALA A 82 -14.64 -4.70 59.29
N GLN A 83 -15.94 -4.51 59.04
CA GLN A 83 -16.51 -4.62 57.70
C GLN A 83 -16.03 -3.49 56.78
N LEU A 84 -15.89 -2.27 57.30
CA LEU A 84 -15.38 -1.10 56.58
C LEU A 84 -13.91 -1.27 56.21
N GLU A 85 -13.09 -1.75 57.13
CA GLU A 85 -11.69 -2.14 56.86
C GLU A 85 -11.60 -3.26 55.83
N GLY A 86 -12.48 -4.26 55.93
CA GLY A 86 -12.64 -5.32 54.93
C GLY A 86 -12.94 -4.78 53.55
N LEU A 87 -13.91 -3.86 53.44
CA LEU A 87 -14.28 -3.19 52.19
C LEU A 87 -13.11 -2.37 51.63
N LEU A 88 -12.46 -1.55 52.45
CA LEU A 88 -11.32 -0.73 52.05
C LEU A 88 -10.16 -1.61 51.56
N SER A 89 -9.89 -2.73 52.22
CA SER A 89 -8.89 -3.70 51.77
C SER A 89 -9.27 -4.33 50.41
N GLY A 90 -10.55 -4.64 50.22
CA GLY A 90 -11.11 -5.14 48.97
C GLY A 90 -10.95 -4.13 47.84
N CYS A 91 -11.30 -2.87 48.08
CA CYS A 91 -11.12 -1.77 47.14
C CYS A 91 -9.65 -1.57 46.77
N ARG A 92 -8.72 -1.59 47.75
CA ARG A 92 -7.27 -1.51 47.48
C ARG A 92 -6.78 -2.67 46.65
N ARG A 93 -7.27 -3.89 46.90
CA ARG A 93 -6.91 -5.07 46.10
C ARG A 93 -7.41 -4.95 44.66
N ILE A 94 -8.64 -4.49 44.46
CA ILE A 94 -9.21 -4.26 43.13
C ILE A 94 -8.41 -3.19 42.39
N ALA A 95 -8.07 -2.07 43.05
CA ALA A 95 -7.23 -1.02 42.48
C ALA A 95 -5.87 -1.58 42.02
N ASN A 96 -5.18 -2.34 42.88
CA ASN A 96 -3.90 -2.96 42.52
C ASN A 96 -4.00 -3.95 41.34
N VAL A 97 -5.09 -4.71 41.25
CA VAL A 97 -5.31 -5.63 40.10
C VAL A 97 -5.58 -4.83 38.84
N LEU A 98 -6.37 -3.76 38.94
CA LEU A 98 -6.66 -2.87 37.81
C LEU A 98 -5.40 -2.19 37.29
N ASP A 99 -4.55 -1.67 38.17
CA ASP A 99 -3.29 -1.03 37.81
C ASP A 99 -2.34 -2.00 37.10
N LYS A 100 -2.19 -3.22 37.63
CA LYS A 100 -1.40 -4.29 36.99
C LYS A 100 -1.98 -4.70 35.63
N SER A 101 -3.30 -4.78 35.52
CA SER A 101 -3.98 -5.09 34.26
C SER A 101 -3.77 -3.97 33.24
N ARG A 102 -3.84 -2.72 33.67
CA ARG A 102 -3.58 -1.53 32.85
C ARG A 102 -2.15 -1.50 32.34
N GLU A 103 -1.17 -1.80 33.19
CA GLU A 103 0.24 -1.90 32.80
C GLU A 103 0.47 -3.00 31.76
N ARG A 104 -0.07 -4.21 32.00
CA ARG A 104 0.00 -5.32 31.04
C ARG A 104 -0.68 -4.98 29.71
N THR A 105 -1.85 -4.35 29.76
CA THR A 105 -2.58 -3.92 28.56
C THR A 105 -1.81 -2.82 27.83
N GLY A 106 -1.15 -1.92 28.54
CA GLY A 106 -0.25 -0.92 27.97
C GLY A 106 0.90 -1.55 27.21
N ASN A 107 1.60 -2.51 27.81
CA ASN A 107 2.69 -3.24 27.14
C ASN A 107 2.20 -3.99 25.89
N LEU A 108 1.04 -4.65 25.98
CA LEU A 108 0.41 -5.32 24.83
C LEU A 108 0.05 -4.33 23.73
N LEU A 109 -0.47 -3.15 24.09
CA LEU A 109 -0.85 -2.10 23.14
C LEU A 109 0.38 -1.52 22.45
N ASP A 110 1.48 -1.33 23.18
CA ASP A 110 2.77 -0.90 22.64
C ASP A 110 3.37 -1.96 21.70
N GLU A 111 3.33 -3.24 22.07
CA GLU A 111 3.75 -4.34 21.20
C GLU A 111 2.88 -4.41 19.94
N THR A 112 1.56 -4.28 20.07
CA THR A 112 0.63 -4.27 18.95
C THR A 112 0.91 -3.08 18.02
N ALA A 113 1.16 -1.90 18.56
CA ALA A 113 1.54 -0.72 17.78
C ALA A 113 2.88 -0.92 17.04
N ARG A 114 3.86 -1.55 17.69
CA ARG A 114 5.14 -1.92 17.06
C ARG A 114 4.95 -2.93 15.93
N PHE A 115 4.15 -3.96 16.12
CA PHE A 115 3.86 -4.96 15.08
C PHE A 115 3.12 -4.33 13.90
N ASN A 116 2.13 -3.47 14.14
CA ASN A 116 1.42 -2.74 13.07
C ASN A 116 2.37 -1.85 12.27
N ASN A 117 3.29 -1.12 12.93
CA ASN A 117 4.29 -0.31 12.25
C ASN A 117 5.26 -1.17 11.42
N ASN A 118 5.64 -2.35 11.92
CA ASN A 118 6.49 -3.27 11.18
C ASN A 118 5.76 -3.88 9.98
N LEU A 119 4.48 -4.22 10.14
CA LEU A 119 3.62 -4.72 9.08
C LEU A 119 3.51 -3.68 7.95
N ALA A 120 3.22 -2.42 8.29
CA ALA A 120 3.16 -1.33 7.31
C ALA A 120 4.48 -1.17 6.52
N LYS A 121 5.63 -1.24 7.20
CA LYS A 121 6.95 -1.19 6.53
C LYS A 121 7.19 -2.38 5.61
N ILE A 122 6.75 -3.58 6.00
CA ILE A 122 6.86 -4.78 5.19
C ILE A 122 5.95 -4.69 3.96
N GLU A 123 4.74 -4.18 4.12
CA GLU A 123 3.81 -3.95 2.99
C GLU A 123 4.35 -2.92 2.00
N GLU A 124 4.93 -1.82 2.48
CA GLU A 124 5.57 -0.82 1.62
C GLU A 124 6.74 -1.43 0.83
N ARG A 125 7.61 -2.20 1.50
CA ARG A 125 8.71 -2.93 0.85
C ARG A 125 8.21 -3.95 -0.16
N LYS A 126 7.13 -4.67 0.16
CA LYS A 126 6.49 -5.63 -0.74
C LYS A 126 6.01 -4.91 -2.01
N LYS A 127 5.33 -3.77 -1.87
CA LYS A 127 4.86 -2.98 -3.01
C LYS A 127 6.04 -2.48 -3.88
N MET A 128 7.11 -2.02 -3.24
CA MET A 128 8.33 -1.63 -3.95
C MET A 128 8.95 -2.79 -4.72
N LEU A 129 9.02 -3.98 -4.11
CA LEU A 129 9.51 -5.20 -4.77
C LEU A 129 8.59 -5.64 -5.92
N GLU A 130 7.27 -5.57 -5.76
CA GLU A 130 6.32 -5.88 -6.83
C GLU A 130 6.51 -4.95 -8.03
N THR A 131 6.67 -3.64 -7.80
CA THR A 131 6.96 -2.69 -8.88
C THR A 131 8.32 -2.97 -9.51
N PHE A 132 9.34 -3.28 -8.70
CA PHE A 132 10.67 -3.63 -9.20
C PHE A 132 10.66 -4.90 -10.06
N LEU A 133 9.93 -5.94 -9.66
CA LEU A 133 9.80 -7.18 -10.43
C LEU A 133 9.12 -6.92 -11.77
N VAL A 134 8.06 -6.12 -11.79
CA VAL A 134 7.42 -5.70 -13.04
C VAL A 134 8.43 -4.99 -13.92
N ASP A 135 9.14 -3.99 -13.41
CA ASP A 135 10.01 -3.10 -14.20
C ASP A 135 11.30 -3.76 -14.72
N TYR A 136 11.78 -4.81 -14.05
CA TYR A 136 13.13 -5.34 -14.25
C TYR A 136 13.20 -6.85 -14.53
N GLN A 137 12.09 -7.59 -14.41
CA GLN A 137 12.07 -9.01 -14.70
C GLN A 137 11.14 -9.32 -15.87
N LEU A 138 11.60 -10.19 -16.78
CA LEU A 138 10.73 -10.78 -17.78
C LEU A 138 9.90 -11.91 -17.15
N THR A 139 8.66 -12.02 -17.58
CA THR A 139 7.83 -13.18 -17.25
C THR A 139 8.38 -14.45 -17.91
N ASP A 140 8.13 -15.60 -17.29
CA ASP A 140 8.58 -16.88 -17.84
C ASP A 140 7.98 -17.15 -19.24
N GLU A 141 6.80 -16.59 -19.53
CA GLU A 141 6.17 -16.63 -20.85
C GLU A 141 6.94 -15.83 -21.90
N GLU A 142 7.44 -14.64 -21.55
CA GLU A 142 8.27 -13.82 -22.44
C GLU A 142 9.64 -14.46 -22.69
N ILE A 143 10.24 -15.04 -21.64
CA ILE A 143 11.48 -15.81 -21.76
C ILE A 143 11.27 -17.03 -22.67
N ALA A 144 10.14 -17.73 -22.51
CA ALA A 144 9.78 -18.84 -23.38
C ALA A 144 9.55 -18.36 -24.82
N ALA A 145 8.87 -17.24 -25.05
CA ALA A 145 8.68 -16.69 -26.40
C ALA A 145 10.03 -16.38 -27.09
N LEU A 146 11.02 -15.88 -26.35
CA LEU A 146 12.36 -15.59 -26.86
C LEU A 146 13.20 -16.87 -27.10
N ARG A 147 13.01 -17.92 -26.28
CA ARG A 147 13.81 -19.16 -26.32
C ARG A 147 13.23 -20.30 -27.15
N THR A 148 11.91 -20.45 -27.21
CA THR A 148 11.25 -21.56 -27.89
C THR A 148 11.44 -21.43 -29.39
N ASP A 149 11.88 -22.48 -30.07
CA ASP A 149 12.23 -22.52 -31.51
C ASP A 149 11.03 -22.43 -32.47
N ASP A 150 9.82 -22.20 -31.94
CA ASP A 150 8.59 -22.07 -32.72
C ASP A 150 8.58 -20.79 -33.58
N GLN A 151 7.67 -20.73 -34.56
CA GLN A 151 7.55 -19.63 -35.54
C GLN A 151 7.55 -18.24 -34.88
N ILE A 152 8.25 -17.28 -35.50
CA ILE A 152 8.30 -15.89 -35.04
C ILE A 152 6.88 -15.31 -35.10
N THR A 153 6.27 -15.20 -33.93
CA THR A 153 4.90 -14.70 -33.75
C THR A 153 4.96 -13.27 -33.20
N GLU A 154 3.85 -12.54 -33.23
CA GLU A 154 3.74 -11.21 -32.61
C GLU A 154 4.19 -11.17 -31.14
N LYS A 155 3.99 -12.27 -30.39
CA LYS A 155 4.48 -12.43 -29.00
C LYS A 155 6.01 -12.30 -28.87
N PHE A 156 6.76 -12.67 -29.90
CA PHE A 156 8.21 -12.51 -29.93
C PHE A 156 8.58 -11.02 -30.02
N PHE A 157 7.89 -10.25 -30.88
CA PHE A 157 8.14 -8.81 -31.02
C PHE A 157 7.75 -8.03 -29.76
N SER A 158 6.64 -8.40 -29.11
CA SER A 158 6.26 -7.81 -27.82
C SER A 158 7.28 -8.11 -26.72
N ALA A 159 7.77 -9.36 -26.65
CA ALA A 159 8.82 -9.74 -25.70
C ALA A 159 10.13 -9.00 -25.99
N LEU A 160 10.53 -8.84 -27.27
CA LEU A 160 11.73 -8.09 -27.66
C LEU A 160 11.62 -6.59 -27.28
N ALA A 161 10.47 -5.97 -27.52
CA ALA A 161 10.20 -4.59 -27.12
C ALA A 161 10.29 -4.44 -25.59
N ARG A 162 9.74 -5.40 -24.84
CA ARG A 162 9.87 -5.44 -23.38
C ARG A 162 11.33 -5.53 -22.94
N VAL A 163 12.15 -6.38 -23.57
CA VAL A 163 13.59 -6.48 -23.25
C VAL A 163 14.31 -5.15 -23.51
N GLN A 164 13.97 -4.44 -24.60
CA GLN A 164 14.52 -3.12 -24.89
C GLN A 164 14.12 -2.07 -23.85
N GLU A 165 12.86 -2.09 -23.40
CA GLU A 165 12.37 -1.21 -22.34
C GLU A 165 13.11 -1.49 -21.02
N ILE A 166 13.21 -2.76 -20.59
CA ILE A 166 13.92 -3.16 -19.38
C ILE A 166 15.40 -2.77 -19.48
N HIS A 167 16.04 -2.98 -20.62
CA HIS A 167 17.43 -2.56 -20.84
C HIS A 167 17.58 -1.02 -20.74
N GLY A 168 16.60 -0.25 -21.20
CA GLY A 168 16.50 1.20 -20.98
C GLY A 168 16.36 1.57 -19.50
N ASN A 169 15.48 0.88 -18.76
CA ASN A 169 15.30 1.06 -17.32
C ASN A 169 16.57 0.73 -16.55
N CYS A 170 17.30 -0.33 -16.93
CA CYS A 170 18.59 -0.68 -16.35
C CYS A 170 19.62 0.45 -16.53
N ARG A 171 19.61 1.12 -17.69
CA ARG A 171 20.47 2.28 -17.93
C ARG A 171 20.15 3.44 -16.97
N GLN A 172 18.89 3.63 -16.60
CA GLN A 172 18.49 4.58 -15.57
C GLN A 172 18.93 4.11 -14.17
N LEU A 173 18.80 2.81 -13.87
CA LEU A 173 19.23 2.22 -12.61
C LEU A 173 20.75 2.35 -12.39
N LEU A 174 21.56 2.28 -13.44
CA LEU A 174 23.02 2.52 -13.38
C LEU A 174 23.40 3.94 -12.94
N ARG A 175 22.49 4.91 -13.07
CA ARG A 175 22.70 6.30 -12.59
C ARG A 175 22.44 6.42 -11.09
N THR A 176 21.90 5.39 -10.46
CA THR A 176 21.61 5.33 -9.02
C THR A 176 22.71 4.59 -8.25
N HIS A 177 22.55 4.44 -6.93
CA HIS A 177 23.50 3.74 -6.06
C HIS A 177 23.60 2.23 -6.31
N HIS A 178 22.65 1.60 -7.02
CA HIS A 178 22.60 0.15 -7.24
C HIS A 178 23.26 -0.29 -8.56
N GLN A 179 24.50 0.16 -8.80
CA GLN A 179 25.21 -0.05 -10.06
C GLN A 179 25.47 -1.53 -10.38
N ARG A 180 25.88 -2.33 -9.39
CA ARG A 180 26.21 -3.75 -9.60
C ARG A 180 25.00 -4.56 -10.07
N ALA A 181 23.87 -4.41 -9.40
CA ALA A 181 22.63 -5.08 -9.79
C ALA A 181 22.15 -4.61 -11.17
N GLY A 182 22.28 -3.31 -11.46
CA GLY A 182 21.98 -2.77 -12.79
C GLY A 182 22.87 -3.34 -13.90
N LEU A 183 24.16 -3.58 -13.63
CA LEU A 183 25.08 -4.20 -14.59
C LEU A 183 24.77 -5.68 -14.82
N GLU A 184 24.54 -6.45 -13.76
CA GLU A 184 24.18 -7.87 -13.86
C GLU A 184 22.88 -8.05 -14.66
N LEU A 185 21.87 -7.21 -14.39
CA LEU A 185 20.62 -7.27 -15.13
C LEU A 185 20.78 -6.82 -16.58
N MET A 186 21.56 -5.76 -16.83
CA MET A 186 21.86 -5.29 -18.18
C MET A 186 22.56 -6.36 -19.01
N ASP A 187 23.51 -7.10 -18.43
CA ASP A 187 24.22 -8.20 -19.10
C ASP A 187 23.27 -9.34 -19.48
N VAL A 188 22.39 -9.73 -18.54
CA VAL A 188 21.34 -10.72 -18.80
C VAL A 188 20.41 -10.24 -19.93
N MET A 189 19.94 -9.00 -19.89
CA MET A 189 19.08 -8.44 -20.95
C MET A 189 19.80 -8.33 -22.29
N ALA A 190 21.07 -7.94 -22.31
CA ALA A 190 21.88 -7.89 -23.52
C ALA A 190 22.04 -9.28 -24.15
N SER A 191 22.22 -10.32 -23.32
CA SER A 191 22.25 -11.71 -23.79
C SER A 191 20.92 -12.13 -24.42
N TYR A 192 19.78 -11.75 -23.85
CA TYR A 192 18.47 -12.04 -24.44
C TYR A 192 18.26 -11.29 -25.76
N GLN A 193 18.67 -10.02 -25.83
CA GLN A 193 18.60 -9.24 -27.06
C GLN A 193 19.48 -9.85 -28.17
N GLU A 194 20.70 -10.26 -27.85
CA GLU A 194 21.62 -10.87 -28.81
C GLU A 194 21.04 -12.17 -29.39
N ASN A 195 20.60 -13.08 -28.52
CA ASN A 195 19.97 -14.33 -28.94
C ASN A 195 18.72 -14.08 -29.80
N ALA A 196 17.90 -13.10 -29.42
CA ALA A 196 16.69 -12.73 -30.15
C ALA A 196 17.03 -12.16 -31.55
N HIS A 197 18.02 -11.27 -31.65
CA HIS A 197 18.44 -10.69 -32.92
C HIS A 197 19.12 -11.70 -33.84
N GLU A 198 19.93 -12.62 -33.32
CA GLU A 198 20.49 -13.71 -34.12
C GLU A 198 19.39 -14.63 -34.66
N ARG A 199 18.39 -14.94 -33.83
CA ARG A 199 17.25 -15.77 -34.24
C ARG A 199 16.41 -15.08 -35.32
N LEU A 200 16.11 -13.79 -35.13
CA LEU A 200 15.47 -12.97 -36.16
C LEU A 200 16.27 -13.01 -37.47
N ALA A 201 17.60 -12.83 -37.41
CA ALA A 201 18.45 -12.87 -38.58
C ALA A 201 18.40 -14.22 -39.32
N ARG A 202 18.43 -15.34 -38.58
CA ARG A 202 18.28 -16.70 -39.17
C ARG A 202 16.92 -16.91 -39.80
N TRP A 203 15.85 -16.45 -39.15
CA TRP A 203 14.49 -16.57 -39.68
C TRP A 203 14.30 -15.73 -40.95
N VAL A 204 14.74 -14.46 -40.94
CA VAL A 204 14.73 -13.57 -42.11
C VAL A 204 15.46 -14.23 -43.28
N GLN A 205 16.62 -14.85 -43.05
CA GLN A 205 17.34 -15.57 -44.09
C GLN A 205 16.57 -16.79 -44.63
N GLY A 206 15.82 -17.48 -43.79
CA GLY A 206 14.95 -18.60 -44.19
C GLY A 206 13.82 -18.11 -45.08
N GLU A 207 13.05 -17.14 -44.61
CA GLU A 207 11.92 -16.55 -45.35
C GLU A 207 12.36 -15.92 -46.66
N CYS A 208 13.50 -15.22 -46.70
CA CYS A 208 14.01 -14.65 -47.94
C CYS A 208 14.47 -15.71 -48.95
N LYS A 209 14.87 -16.91 -48.51
CA LYS A 209 15.14 -18.05 -49.42
C LYS A 209 13.84 -18.60 -50.00
N THR A 210 12.81 -18.79 -49.17
CA THR A 210 11.48 -19.23 -49.60
C THR A 210 10.88 -18.23 -50.59
N LEU A 211 10.97 -16.93 -50.29
CA LEU A 211 10.48 -15.85 -51.16
C LEU A 211 11.27 -15.75 -52.49
N ALA A 212 12.53 -16.17 -52.50
CA ALA A 212 13.33 -16.26 -53.72
C ALA A 212 12.93 -17.46 -54.60
N GLU A 213 12.21 -18.45 -54.06
CA GLU A 213 11.72 -19.63 -54.77
C GLU A 213 10.26 -19.47 -55.24
N GLU A 214 9.41 -18.77 -54.46
CA GLU A 214 7.95 -18.69 -54.70
C GLU A 214 7.50 -17.53 -55.61
N ASP A 215 8.39 -16.66 -56.08
CA ASP A 215 8.12 -15.63 -57.11
C ASP A 215 6.85 -14.75 -56.86
N GLY A 216 6.45 -14.59 -55.60
CA GLY A 216 5.35 -13.72 -55.18
C GLY A 216 5.81 -12.27 -54.96
N PRO A 217 5.01 -11.26 -55.36
CA PRO A 217 5.27 -9.86 -55.01
C PRO A 217 4.96 -9.54 -53.53
N ASP A 218 4.23 -10.43 -52.85
CA ASP A 218 3.75 -10.20 -51.50
C ASP A 218 4.84 -10.54 -50.48
N VAL A 219 5.48 -9.50 -49.95
CA VAL A 219 6.37 -9.61 -48.79
C VAL A 219 5.50 -9.81 -47.54
N PRO A 220 5.73 -10.85 -46.73
CA PRO A 220 4.98 -11.00 -45.48
C PRO A 220 5.21 -9.82 -44.54
N ASP A 221 4.15 -9.25 -43.96
CA ASP A 221 4.25 -8.11 -43.02
C ASP A 221 5.22 -8.38 -41.85
N LEU A 222 5.29 -9.64 -41.40
CA LEU A 222 6.22 -10.10 -40.36
C LEU A 222 7.69 -9.96 -40.78
N LEU A 223 8.00 -10.12 -42.07
CA LEU A 223 9.35 -9.95 -42.61
C LEU A 223 9.77 -8.49 -42.61
N THR A 224 8.87 -7.57 -43.00
CA THR A 224 9.11 -6.13 -42.95
C THR A 224 9.26 -5.62 -41.50
N ARG A 225 8.44 -6.12 -40.58
CA ARG A 225 8.58 -5.86 -39.13
C ARG A 225 9.89 -6.40 -38.58
N ALA A 226 10.30 -7.61 -38.97
CA ALA A 226 11.60 -8.17 -38.58
C ALA A 226 12.77 -7.33 -39.09
N MET A 227 12.76 -6.94 -40.37
CA MET A 227 13.78 -6.08 -40.97
C MET A 227 13.88 -4.72 -40.26
N THR A 228 12.73 -4.14 -39.90
CA THR A 228 12.69 -2.89 -39.12
C THR A 228 13.23 -3.07 -37.71
N ALA A 229 12.92 -4.17 -37.03
CA ALA A 229 13.48 -4.49 -35.71
C ALA A 229 15.01 -4.68 -35.76
N LEU A 230 15.54 -5.26 -36.84
CA LEU A 230 17.00 -5.39 -37.06
C LEU A 230 17.71 -4.05 -37.23
N LYS A 231 17.05 -2.97 -37.68
CA LYS A 231 17.66 -1.64 -37.85
C LYS A 231 18.30 -1.12 -36.55
N SER A 232 17.82 -1.56 -35.39
CA SER A 232 18.42 -1.27 -34.07
C SER A 232 19.88 -1.74 -33.93
N ARG A 233 20.30 -2.78 -34.67
CA ARG A 233 21.70 -3.25 -34.76
C ARG A 233 22.19 -3.16 -36.22
N PRO A 234 22.87 -2.09 -36.62
CA PRO A 234 23.23 -1.84 -38.02
C PRO A 234 24.15 -2.92 -38.63
N VAL A 235 24.98 -3.57 -37.82
CA VAL A 235 25.88 -4.65 -38.29
C VAL A 235 25.10 -5.89 -38.72
N LEU A 236 24.14 -6.34 -37.91
CA LEU A 236 23.29 -7.49 -38.22
C LEU A 236 22.33 -7.17 -39.36
N HIS A 237 21.74 -5.98 -39.36
CA HIS A 237 20.90 -5.51 -40.45
C HIS A 237 21.64 -5.50 -41.79
N ARG A 238 22.87 -4.97 -41.83
CA ARG A 238 23.72 -4.99 -43.02
C ARG A 238 24.01 -6.41 -43.49
N TYR A 239 24.38 -7.31 -42.58
CA TYR A 239 24.62 -8.71 -42.89
C TYR A 239 23.37 -9.39 -43.50
N CYS A 240 22.19 -9.16 -42.93
CA CYS A 240 20.94 -9.66 -43.49
C CYS A 240 20.68 -9.10 -44.89
N ILE A 241 20.87 -7.81 -45.13
CA ILE A 241 20.71 -7.21 -46.47
C ILE A 241 21.68 -7.83 -47.48
N GLU A 242 22.96 -8.01 -47.11
CA GLU A 242 23.96 -8.61 -47.99
C GLU A 242 23.60 -10.07 -48.35
N GLU A 243 23.14 -10.86 -47.37
CA GLU A 243 22.66 -12.23 -47.62
C GLU A 243 21.38 -12.28 -48.45
N VAL A 244 20.41 -11.39 -48.20
CA VAL A 244 19.20 -11.28 -49.03
C VAL A 244 19.56 -10.92 -50.47
N SER A 245 20.43 -9.92 -50.65
CA SER A 245 20.93 -9.51 -51.97
C SER A 245 21.60 -10.67 -52.70
N ARG A 246 22.46 -11.43 -52.02
CA ARG A 246 23.12 -12.61 -52.57
C ARG A 246 22.12 -13.71 -52.95
N THR A 247 21.12 -13.94 -52.11
CA THR A 247 20.10 -14.97 -52.34
C THR A 247 19.24 -14.62 -53.55
N ARG A 248 18.76 -13.36 -53.62
CA ARG A 248 17.99 -12.83 -54.76
C ARG A 248 18.80 -12.80 -56.04
N HIS A 249 20.07 -12.38 -55.99
CA HIS A 249 20.97 -12.44 -57.15
C HIS A 249 21.07 -13.86 -57.74
N ASN A 250 21.30 -14.87 -56.88
CA ASN A 250 21.39 -16.26 -57.33
C ASN A 250 20.06 -16.78 -57.91
N ALA A 251 18.93 -16.40 -57.32
CA ALA A 251 17.60 -16.76 -57.82
C ALA A 251 17.33 -16.11 -59.19
N LEU A 252 17.57 -14.80 -59.33
CA LEU A 252 17.46 -14.08 -60.60
C LEU A 252 18.34 -14.68 -61.68
N PHE A 253 19.59 -15.01 -61.36
CA PHE A 253 20.50 -15.62 -62.32
C PHE A 253 19.97 -16.97 -62.81
N ARG A 254 19.49 -17.84 -61.89
CA ARG A 254 18.87 -19.13 -62.27
C ARG A 254 17.61 -18.94 -63.10
N ARG A 255 16.78 -17.94 -62.77
CA ARG A 255 15.56 -17.61 -63.51
C ARG A 255 15.88 -17.11 -64.92
N PHE A 256 16.90 -16.26 -65.06
CA PHE A 256 17.35 -15.79 -66.36
C PHE A 256 17.81 -16.95 -67.25
N ILE A 257 18.65 -17.85 -66.72
CA ILE A 257 19.09 -19.04 -67.46
C ILE A 257 17.90 -19.94 -67.82
N SER A 258 16.92 -20.11 -66.92
CA SER A 258 15.70 -20.86 -67.21
C SER A 258 14.87 -20.19 -68.31
N ALA A 259 14.74 -18.87 -68.31
CA ALA A 259 14.03 -18.12 -69.34
C ALA A 259 14.73 -18.22 -70.72
N LEU A 260 16.07 -18.22 -70.73
CA LEU A 260 16.86 -18.42 -71.94
C LEU A 260 16.67 -19.82 -72.53
N THR A 261 16.78 -20.86 -71.70
CA THR A 261 16.94 -22.26 -72.15
C THR A 261 15.67 -23.09 -72.13
N LYS A 262 14.77 -22.87 -71.16
CA LYS A 262 13.56 -23.69 -70.92
C LYS A 262 12.26 -22.93 -71.19
N GLY A 263 12.28 -21.60 -71.12
CA GLY A 263 11.08 -20.77 -71.17
C GLY A 263 10.32 -20.77 -69.85
N GLY A 264 9.07 -20.31 -69.87
CA GLY A 264 8.21 -20.25 -68.69
C GLY A 264 7.62 -21.60 -68.27
N PRO A 265 6.90 -21.66 -67.13
CA PRO A 265 6.24 -22.86 -66.64
C PRO A 265 5.35 -23.48 -67.73
N GLY A 266 5.59 -24.76 -68.08
CA GLY A 266 4.85 -25.42 -69.16
C GLY A 266 5.31 -25.08 -70.59
N GLY A 267 6.47 -24.44 -70.76
CA GLY A 267 7.04 -24.09 -72.07
C GLY A 267 6.44 -22.82 -72.70
N VAL A 268 5.66 -22.06 -71.92
CA VAL A 268 5.07 -20.79 -72.31
C VAL A 268 5.44 -19.73 -71.27
N PRO A 269 6.05 -18.58 -71.65
CA PRO A 269 6.56 -18.25 -72.97
C PRO A 269 7.73 -19.16 -73.41
N ARG A 270 7.95 -19.26 -74.72
CA ARG A 270 9.03 -20.10 -75.30
C ARG A 270 10.41 -19.61 -74.84
N PRO A 271 11.44 -20.48 -74.81
CA PRO A 271 12.79 -20.07 -74.48
C PRO A 271 13.26 -18.91 -75.39
N ILE A 272 13.92 -17.92 -74.79
CA ILE A 272 14.41 -16.74 -75.52
C ILE A 272 15.45 -17.15 -76.57
N GLU A 273 16.22 -18.23 -76.34
CA GLU A 273 17.20 -18.78 -77.30
C GLU A 273 16.60 -19.17 -78.66
N VAL A 274 15.30 -19.47 -78.73
CA VAL A 274 14.61 -19.77 -80.00
C VAL A 274 14.70 -18.58 -80.98
N HIS A 275 14.88 -17.37 -80.46
CA HIS A 275 14.94 -16.13 -81.22
C HIS A 275 16.37 -15.72 -81.60
N ALA A 276 17.40 -16.51 -81.23
CA ALA A 276 18.81 -16.24 -81.54
C ALA A 276 19.12 -15.95 -83.03
N PRO A 277 18.42 -16.52 -84.04
CA PRO A 277 18.65 -16.18 -85.44
C PRO A 277 18.33 -14.73 -85.81
N ASP A 278 17.54 -14.01 -85.02
CA ASP A 278 17.25 -12.58 -85.18
C ASP A 278 17.90 -11.78 -84.03
N PRO A 279 19.08 -11.18 -84.23
CA PRO A 279 19.83 -10.50 -83.18
C PRO A 279 19.07 -9.34 -82.52
N ARG A 280 18.19 -8.65 -83.27
CA ARG A 280 17.44 -7.51 -82.73
C ARG A 280 16.35 -7.99 -81.78
N ARG A 281 15.62 -9.04 -82.18
CA ARG A 281 14.58 -9.64 -81.34
C ARG A 281 15.17 -10.36 -80.13
N TYR A 282 16.26 -11.11 -80.31
CA TYR A 282 16.96 -11.79 -79.23
C TYR A 282 17.45 -10.82 -78.14
N ALA A 283 18.08 -9.70 -78.53
CA ALA A 283 18.47 -8.66 -77.59
C ALA A 283 17.26 -7.96 -76.96
N GLY A 284 16.20 -7.72 -77.74
CA GLY A 284 14.94 -7.14 -77.26
C GLY A 284 14.26 -7.98 -76.19
N ASP A 285 14.18 -9.30 -76.38
CA ASP A 285 13.56 -10.24 -75.45
C ASP A 285 14.38 -10.37 -74.15
N MET A 286 15.73 -10.36 -74.24
CA MET A 286 16.59 -10.29 -73.05
C MET A 286 16.40 -9.00 -72.25
N LEU A 287 16.39 -7.85 -72.94
CA LEU A 287 16.19 -6.55 -72.30
C LEU A 287 14.79 -6.42 -71.72
N GLY A 288 13.77 -6.98 -72.37
CA GLY A 288 12.41 -7.06 -71.84
C GLY A 288 12.32 -7.87 -70.56
N TRP A 289 12.96 -9.05 -70.51
CA TRP A 289 13.04 -9.85 -69.30
C TRP A 289 13.78 -9.12 -68.18
N LEU A 290 14.92 -8.50 -68.49
CA LEU A 290 15.71 -7.72 -67.52
C LEU A 290 14.91 -6.53 -66.99
N HIS A 291 14.16 -5.83 -67.84
CA HIS A 291 13.30 -4.72 -67.42
C HIS A 291 12.23 -5.18 -66.45
N GLN A 292 11.53 -6.27 -66.75
CA GLN A 292 10.49 -6.84 -65.87
C GLN A 292 11.08 -7.33 -64.54
N ALA A 293 12.22 -8.03 -64.59
CA ALA A 293 12.91 -8.51 -63.40
C ALA A 293 13.40 -7.35 -62.53
N ALA A 294 13.96 -6.30 -63.15
CA ALA A 294 14.41 -5.11 -62.42
C ALA A 294 13.24 -4.36 -61.77
N ALA A 295 12.09 -4.27 -62.43
CA ALA A 295 10.88 -3.68 -61.86
C ALA A 295 10.40 -4.47 -60.62
N GLY A 296 10.29 -5.80 -60.73
CA GLY A 296 9.87 -6.64 -59.60
C GLY A 296 10.86 -6.66 -58.43
N GLU A 297 12.17 -6.59 -58.69
CA GLU A 297 13.17 -6.45 -57.61
C GLU A 297 13.09 -5.09 -56.93
N LYS A 298 12.83 -4.01 -57.69
CA LYS A 298 12.66 -2.69 -57.11
C LYS A 298 11.46 -2.65 -56.17
N GLU A 299 10.34 -3.24 -56.57
CA GLU A 299 9.13 -3.35 -55.73
C GLU A 299 9.39 -4.20 -54.49
N LEU A 300 10.07 -5.34 -54.61
CA LEU A 300 10.43 -6.17 -53.46
C LEU A 300 11.34 -5.43 -52.48
N VAL A 301 12.39 -4.77 -52.97
CA VAL A 301 13.33 -4.03 -52.11
C VAL A 301 12.62 -2.87 -51.43
N ALA A 302 11.71 -2.19 -52.13
CA ALA A 302 10.87 -1.16 -51.53
C ALA A 302 10.00 -1.75 -50.41
N ALA A 303 9.29 -2.85 -50.66
CA ALA A 303 8.42 -3.50 -49.67
C ALA A 303 9.18 -4.05 -48.45
N LEU A 304 10.39 -4.58 -48.64
CA LEU A 304 11.20 -5.18 -47.58
C LEU A 304 11.94 -4.15 -46.72
N LEU A 305 12.33 -3.02 -47.31
CA LEU A 305 13.02 -1.93 -46.59
C LEU A 305 12.07 -0.82 -46.13
N ALA A 306 10.82 -0.83 -46.60
CA ALA A 306 9.77 0.09 -46.21
C ALA A 306 9.75 0.20 -44.68
N THR A 307 9.95 1.42 -44.21
CA THR A 307 9.61 1.78 -42.84
C THR A 307 8.09 1.87 -42.75
N GLU A 308 7.50 1.45 -41.64
CA GLU A 308 6.06 1.59 -41.31
C GLU A 308 5.62 3.08 -41.17
N GLY A 309 6.05 3.95 -42.08
CA GLY A 309 5.80 5.39 -42.09
C GLY A 309 6.20 6.11 -43.38
N ASP A 310 6.45 5.40 -44.48
CA ASP A 310 6.66 6.03 -45.81
C ASP A 310 5.38 6.05 -46.67
N ASP A 311 4.30 5.40 -46.19
CA ASP A 311 2.97 5.50 -46.80
C ASP A 311 2.26 6.77 -46.32
N GLY A 312 2.66 7.92 -46.87
CA GLY A 312 1.91 9.16 -46.71
C GLY A 312 2.75 10.42 -46.85
N ASP A 313 3.02 10.86 -48.08
CA ASP A 313 2.96 12.26 -48.55
C ASP A 313 3.64 12.42 -49.92
N GLU A 314 3.20 11.67 -50.94
CA GLU A 314 3.43 12.05 -52.35
C GLU A 314 2.09 12.16 -53.10
N GLU A 315 1.11 12.85 -52.52
CA GLU A 315 -0.01 13.39 -53.29
C GLU A 315 0.21 14.87 -53.62
N LYS A 316 0.58 15.10 -54.89
CA LYS A 316 0.19 16.26 -55.71
C LYS A 316 0.30 17.63 -55.05
N ASN A 317 1.47 18.26 -55.19
CA ASN A 317 1.53 19.72 -55.24
C ASN A 317 2.24 20.16 -56.54
N GLY A 318 1.55 19.92 -57.66
CA GLY A 318 1.88 20.46 -58.96
C GLY A 318 0.81 21.47 -59.37
N ASP A 319 1.28 22.66 -59.74
CA ASP A 319 0.58 23.75 -60.43
C ASP A 319 -0.49 24.56 -59.68
N LYS A 320 -0.05 25.70 -59.12
CA LYS A 320 -0.69 27.01 -59.37
C LYS A 320 0.16 28.19 -58.84
N GLU A 321 1.20 28.57 -59.57
CA GLU A 321 1.74 29.94 -59.49
C GLU A 321 2.16 30.42 -60.89
N LYS A 322 1.17 30.91 -61.65
CA LYS A 322 1.37 31.94 -62.69
C LYS A 322 0.07 32.72 -62.86
N ASN A 323 0.02 33.91 -62.27
CA ASN A 323 -0.50 35.12 -62.92
C ASN A 323 -0.37 36.30 -61.96
N GLY A 324 0.53 37.20 -62.29
CA GLY A 324 0.70 38.47 -61.60
C GLY A 324 1.74 39.29 -62.33
N ASP A 325 1.40 39.76 -63.53
CA ASP A 325 2.13 40.86 -64.15
C ASP A 325 1.18 41.89 -64.76
N GLU A 326 1.47 43.14 -64.41
CA GLU A 326 1.13 44.43 -65.02
C GLU A 326 -0.35 44.89 -65.14
N VAL A 327 -0.70 45.97 -64.42
CA VAL A 327 -1.06 47.28 -65.05
C VAL A 327 -0.68 48.47 -64.15
N LYS A 328 0.39 49.16 -64.59
CA LYS A 328 0.68 50.61 -64.65
C LYS A 328 -0.10 51.65 -63.81
N ASN A 329 0.72 52.46 -63.12
CA ASN A 329 0.88 53.94 -63.15
C ASN A 329 -0.35 54.88 -63.15
N GLY A 330 -0.31 55.84 -62.23
CA GLY A 330 -0.48 57.26 -62.57
C GLY A 330 -1.20 58.14 -61.54
N ASP A 331 -0.48 59.18 -61.07
CA ASP A 331 -0.99 60.48 -60.57
C ASP A 331 -1.78 60.51 -59.23
N LYS A 332 -1.67 61.49 -58.32
CA LYS A 332 -1.00 62.80 -58.28
C LYS A 332 -1.06 63.35 -56.84
N GLU A 333 -0.10 64.24 -56.56
CA GLU A 333 -0.10 65.35 -55.59
C GLU A 333 -1.39 65.64 -54.79
N LYS A 334 -1.31 65.63 -53.45
CA LYS A 334 -1.06 66.81 -52.60
C LYS A 334 -1.03 66.46 -51.12
#